data_AF-A0A8T7LP66-F1
#
_entry.id   AF-A0A8T7LP66-F1
#
_cell.length_a   1.000
_cell.length_b   1.000
_cell.length_c   1.000
_cell.angle_alpha   90.00
_cell.angle_beta   90.00
_cell.angle_gamma   90.00
#
_symmetry.space_group_name_H-M   'P 1'
#
loop_
_entity.id
_entity.type
_entity.pdbx_description
1 polymer ?
#
loop_
_entity_poly.entity_id
_entity_poly.type
_entity_poly.pdbx_seq_one_letter_code
_entity_poly.pdbx_strand_id
1 'polypeptide(L)'
;MTRNTHQRSSRTDRRYDIDEVTPGRFVVRNLRAAPLLKTEGDLEGRLFTLHSQRRDGLLARLRERGLRVRTLDDRIRTLPRLPHPPVPGAGAWQPLPPDERWSVFDPSHLDWIPATVEDRDGQAMVFVHAGQIVRRRRGRRAPAYALVEPGAGLRTIDETAALLLGYAQAAPAIPALQARRDGERIVLPLHPLPPPHHAFLRGLAETRRDGLAIEHRAWMLAQAVYASLGVRLELAGHDSS
;
A
#
# COMPACT_ATOMS: atom_id res chain seq x y z
N MET A 1 25.44 -19.47 11.17
CA MET A 1 24.28 -19.85 12.02
C MET A 1 23.82 -18.64 12.83
N THR A 2 22.84 -17.87 12.35
CA THR A 2 22.17 -16.86 13.20
C THR A 2 20.77 -16.53 12.70
N ARG A 3 19.81 -17.27 13.27
CA ARG A 3 18.42 -16.98 13.66
C ARG A 3 17.57 -16.06 12.77
N ASN A 4 16.56 -16.72 12.20
CA ASN A 4 15.29 -16.19 11.69
C ASN A 4 14.63 -15.18 12.63
N THR A 5 14.34 -13.99 12.08
CA THR A 5 13.49 -12.98 12.72
C THR A 5 12.10 -13.02 12.08
N HIS A 6 11.27 -13.97 12.50
CA HIS A 6 9.84 -13.97 12.21
C HIS A 6 9.08 -14.22 13.51
N GLN A 7 8.79 -13.17 14.28
CA GLN A 7 7.67 -13.19 15.21
C GLN A 7 7.35 -11.78 15.72
N ARG A 8 6.47 -11.10 14.98
CA ARG A 8 5.60 -10.07 15.54
C ARG A 8 4.27 -10.05 14.77
N SER A 9 3.58 -11.19 14.75
CA SER A 9 2.13 -11.20 14.49
C SER A 9 1.42 -11.20 15.85
N SER A 10 1.20 -9.99 16.38
CA SER A 10 0.67 -9.78 17.73
C SER A 10 -0.86 -9.86 17.73
N ARG A 11 -1.42 -10.86 18.45
CA ARG A 11 -2.77 -10.96 19.05
C ARG A 11 -4.05 -10.78 18.19
N THR A 12 -4.04 -10.05 17.07
CA THR A 12 -5.25 -9.81 16.25
C THR A 12 -5.63 -11.00 15.36
N ASP A 13 -4.71 -11.95 15.19
CA ASP A 13 -4.79 -13.00 14.18
C ASP A 13 -5.51 -14.29 14.64
N ARG A 14 -5.91 -14.35 15.92
CA ARG A 14 -6.70 -15.46 16.49
C ARG A 14 -8.21 -15.37 16.19
N ARG A 15 -8.65 -14.36 15.45
CA ARG A 15 -10.07 -14.11 15.16
C ARG A 15 -10.61 -14.92 13.99
N TYR A 16 -9.74 -15.46 13.14
CA TYR A 16 -10.15 -16.22 11.95
C TYR A 16 -9.76 -17.69 12.07
N ASP A 17 -10.72 -18.54 11.73
CA ASP A 17 -10.55 -19.99 11.70
C ASP A 17 -9.64 -20.41 10.54
N ILE A 18 -9.71 -19.65 9.44
CA ILE A 18 -8.95 -19.85 8.20
C ILE A 18 -8.56 -18.48 7.64
N ASP A 19 -7.32 -18.33 7.20
CA ASP A 19 -6.80 -17.06 6.68
C ASP A 19 -5.96 -17.27 5.43
N GLU A 20 -6.29 -16.57 4.35
CA GLU A 20 -5.55 -16.64 3.09
C GLU A 20 -4.27 -15.80 3.16
N VAL A 21 -3.13 -16.45 2.95
CA VAL A 21 -1.80 -15.81 3.04
C VAL A 21 -1.20 -15.51 1.68
N THR A 22 -1.58 -16.28 0.66
CA THR A 22 -1.18 -16.15 -0.75
C THR A 22 -2.34 -16.68 -1.58
N PRO A 23 -2.56 -16.27 -2.85
CA PRO A 23 -3.68 -16.77 -3.64
C PRO A 23 -3.78 -18.30 -3.63
N GLY A 24 -4.89 -18.82 -3.11
CA GLY A 24 -5.14 -20.26 -3.01
C GLY A 24 -4.41 -20.99 -1.86
N ARG A 25 -3.67 -20.28 -1.00
CA ARG A 25 -3.00 -20.86 0.18
C ARG A 25 -3.53 -20.26 1.47
N PHE A 26 -3.95 -21.14 2.38
CA PHE A 26 -4.65 -20.77 3.60
C PHE A 26 -3.97 -21.34 4.83
N VAL A 27 -3.84 -20.54 5.88
CA VAL A 27 -3.49 -21.00 7.23
C VAL A 27 -4.78 -21.40 7.94
N VAL A 28 -4.90 -22.69 8.23
CA VAL A 28 -6.01 -23.32 8.95
C VAL A 28 -5.66 -23.38 10.44
N ARG A 29 -6.42 -22.63 11.23
CA ARG A 29 -6.28 -22.62 12.70
C ARG A 29 -7.31 -23.51 13.37
N ASN A 30 -8.47 -23.70 12.74
CA ASN A 30 -9.55 -24.56 13.24
C ASN A 30 -9.65 -25.86 12.44
N LEU A 31 -9.26 -26.98 13.06
CA LEU A 31 -9.23 -28.29 12.42
C LEU A 31 -10.62 -28.86 12.09
N ARG A 32 -11.71 -28.25 12.58
CA ARG A 32 -13.08 -28.58 12.12
C ARG A 32 -13.27 -28.34 10.62
N ALA A 33 -12.42 -27.51 10.01
CA ALA A 33 -12.40 -27.30 8.57
C ALA A 33 -11.83 -28.48 7.77
N ALA A 34 -11.01 -29.34 8.38
CA ALA A 34 -10.23 -30.36 7.66
C ALA A 34 -11.09 -31.28 6.76
N PRO A 35 -12.27 -31.78 7.18
CA PRO A 35 -13.11 -32.61 6.32
C PRO A 35 -13.58 -31.89 5.03
N LEU A 36 -13.80 -30.58 5.09
CA LEU A 36 -14.23 -29.77 3.95
C LEU A 36 -13.07 -29.43 3.01
N LEU A 37 -11.84 -29.43 3.53
CA LEU A 37 -10.63 -29.07 2.79
C LEU A 37 -10.02 -30.26 2.06
N LYS A 38 -10.07 -31.47 2.65
CA LYS A 38 -9.45 -32.69 2.10
C LYS A 38 -9.86 -33.02 0.66
N THR A 39 -11.05 -32.64 0.24
CA THR A 39 -11.56 -32.92 -1.11
C THR A 39 -11.21 -31.83 -2.13
N GLU A 40 -10.65 -30.70 -1.68
CA GLU A 40 -10.43 -29.50 -2.51
C GLU A 40 -8.94 -29.22 -2.74
N GLY A 41 -8.06 -29.86 -1.98
CA GLY A 41 -6.62 -29.76 -2.13
C GLY A 41 -5.85 -30.36 -0.96
N ASP A 42 -4.58 -30.00 -0.85
CA ASP A 42 -3.66 -30.60 0.11
C ASP A 42 -3.59 -29.82 1.42
N LEU A 43 -3.69 -30.53 2.55
CA LEU A 43 -3.51 -29.98 3.89
C LEU A 43 -2.22 -30.52 4.51
N GLU A 44 -1.19 -29.69 4.57
CA GLU A 44 0.10 -29.99 5.19
C GLU A 44 0.22 -29.27 6.53
N GLY A 45 -0.01 -30.00 7.63
CA GLY A 45 -0.03 -29.45 8.98
C GLY A 45 -1.17 -28.43 9.15
N ARG A 46 -0.84 -27.13 9.09
CA ARG A 46 -1.83 -26.02 9.15
C ARG A 46 -1.94 -25.26 7.84
N LEU A 47 -1.15 -25.60 6.83
CA LEU A 47 -1.20 -24.93 5.53
C LEU A 47 -2.07 -25.76 4.59
N PHE A 48 -3.11 -25.14 4.07
CA PHE A 48 -3.96 -25.71 3.03
C PHE A 48 -3.65 -25.06 1.69
N THR A 49 -3.41 -25.87 0.66
CA THR A 49 -3.23 -25.44 -0.73
C THR A 49 -4.41 -25.90 -1.55
N LEU A 50 -5.15 -24.96 -2.12
CA LEU A 50 -6.30 -25.24 -2.97
C LEU A 50 -5.84 -25.70 -4.36
N HIS A 51 -6.38 -26.82 -4.84
CA HIS A 51 -6.11 -27.33 -6.20
C HIS A 51 -7.23 -26.93 -7.17
N SER A 52 -8.45 -26.80 -6.65
CA SER A 52 -9.62 -26.56 -7.48
C SER A 52 -9.73 -25.09 -7.92
N GLN A 53 -10.21 -24.87 -9.15
CA GLN A 53 -10.59 -23.53 -9.60
C GLN A 53 -11.87 -23.01 -8.92
N ARG A 54 -12.55 -23.84 -8.11
CA ARG A 54 -13.83 -23.51 -7.45
C ARG A 54 -13.63 -22.87 -6.08
N ARG A 55 -12.68 -21.93 -5.98
CA ARG A 55 -12.35 -21.20 -4.75
C ARG A 55 -13.60 -20.62 -4.08
N ASP A 56 -14.44 -19.93 -4.85
CA ASP A 56 -15.61 -19.23 -4.29
C ASP A 56 -16.64 -20.21 -3.71
N GLY A 57 -16.83 -21.36 -4.35
CA GLY A 57 -17.69 -22.43 -3.84
C GLY A 57 -17.18 -23.02 -2.52
N LEU A 58 -15.87 -23.24 -2.39
CA LEU A 58 -15.28 -23.67 -1.12
C LEU A 58 -15.46 -22.60 -0.04
N LEU A 59 -15.16 -21.33 -0.35
CA LEU A 59 -15.29 -20.24 0.60
C LEU A 59 -16.73 -20.08 1.10
N ALA A 60 -17.72 -20.22 0.22
CA ALA A 60 -19.14 -20.21 0.58
C ALA A 60 -19.48 -21.34 1.56
N ARG A 61 -19.12 -22.59 1.25
CA ARG A 61 -19.37 -23.74 2.13
C ARG A 61 -18.70 -23.62 3.50
N LEU A 62 -17.46 -23.11 3.55
CA LEU A 62 -16.77 -22.87 4.82
C LEU A 62 -17.53 -21.86 5.69
N ARG A 63 -18.00 -20.76 5.08
CA ARG A 63 -18.77 -19.72 5.77
C ARG A 63 -20.16 -20.20 6.20
N GLU A 64 -20.84 -20.98 5.38
CA GLU A 64 -22.13 -21.64 5.72
C GLU A 64 -22.01 -22.56 6.95
N ARG A 65 -20.85 -23.19 7.13
CA ARG A 65 -20.54 -24.01 8.32
C ARG A 65 -20.08 -23.18 9.53
N GLY A 66 -20.24 -21.86 9.48
CA GLY A 66 -19.95 -20.95 10.58
C GLY A 66 -18.46 -20.68 10.80
N LEU A 67 -17.58 -21.08 9.87
CA LEU A 67 -16.14 -20.80 9.97
C LEU A 67 -15.87 -19.37 9.54
N ARG A 68 -15.08 -18.65 10.34
CA ARG A 68 -14.63 -17.29 10.00
C ARG A 68 -13.43 -17.38 9.08
N VAL A 69 -13.68 -17.16 7.80
CA VAL A 69 -12.65 -17.15 6.75
C VAL A 69 -12.32 -15.72 6.37
N ARG A 70 -11.03 -15.35 6.43
CA ARG A 70 -10.52 -14.10 5.88
C ARG A 70 -9.74 -14.37 4.60
N THR A 71 -10.16 -13.75 3.50
CA THR A 71 -9.45 -13.82 2.21
C THR A 71 -8.49 -12.65 2.02
N LEU A 72 -7.67 -12.71 0.98
CA LEU A 72 -6.88 -11.56 0.53
C LEU A 72 -7.79 -10.40 0.10
N ASP A 73 -8.92 -10.69 -0.55
CA ASP A 73 -9.94 -9.69 -0.91
C ASP A 73 -10.55 -9.02 0.33
N ASP A 74 -10.84 -9.79 1.40
CA ASP A 74 -11.31 -9.23 2.67
C ASP A 74 -10.28 -8.25 3.24
N ARG A 75 -8.99 -8.59 3.16
CA ARG A 75 -7.90 -7.72 3.63
C ARG A 75 -7.81 -6.44 2.80
N ILE A 76 -7.93 -6.53 1.48
CA ILE A 76 -7.96 -5.34 0.59
C ILE A 76 -9.13 -4.43 0.95
N ARG A 77 -10.34 -4.99 1.18
CA ARG A 77 -11.53 -4.22 1.59
C ARG A 77 -11.35 -3.45 2.90
N THR A 78 -10.45 -3.91 3.78
CA THR A 78 -10.12 -3.25 5.05
C THR A 78 -8.98 -2.24 4.97
N LEU A 79 -8.34 -2.09 3.80
CA LEU A 79 -7.32 -1.05 3.62
C LEU A 79 -7.94 0.33 3.79
N PRO A 80 -7.19 1.30 4.37
CA PRO A 80 -7.65 2.68 4.45
C PRO A 80 -8.04 3.22 3.07
N ARG A 81 -9.23 3.82 2.98
CA ARG A 81 -9.73 4.39 1.72
C ARG A 81 -9.22 5.82 1.53
N LEU A 82 -9.26 6.30 0.29
CA LEU A 82 -8.99 7.70 0.01
C LEU A 82 -9.97 8.60 0.78
N PRO A 83 -9.49 9.62 1.49
CA PRO A 83 -10.33 10.66 2.06
C PRO A 83 -10.85 11.59 0.97
N HIS A 84 -11.71 12.54 1.35
CA HIS A 84 -11.99 13.69 0.49
C HIS A 84 -10.69 14.50 0.29
N PRO A 85 -10.34 14.91 -0.95
CA PRO A 85 -9.15 15.71 -1.18
C PRO A 85 -9.25 17.06 -0.47
N PRO A 86 -8.14 17.58 0.09
CA PRO A 86 -8.13 18.92 0.63
C PRO A 86 -8.26 19.95 -0.51
N VAL A 87 -8.97 21.04 -0.23
CA VAL A 87 -9.20 22.11 -1.21
C VAL A 87 -7.88 22.88 -1.42
N PRO A 88 -7.36 22.97 -2.66
CA PRO A 88 -6.21 23.81 -2.95
C PRO A 88 -6.53 25.27 -2.64
N GLY A 89 -5.58 25.99 -2.04
CA GLY A 89 -5.75 27.40 -1.71
C GLY A 89 -4.51 28.24 -1.95
N ALA A 90 -4.54 29.46 -1.40
CA ALA A 90 -3.50 30.45 -1.60
C ALA A 90 -2.12 29.93 -1.17
N GLY A 91 -1.10 30.35 -1.93
CA GLY A 91 0.30 30.12 -1.60
C GLY A 91 0.80 31.06 -0.51
N ALA A 92 1.75 30.59 0.28
CA ALA A 92 2.36 31.34 1.35
C ALA A 92 3.81 30.89 1.60
N TRP A 93 4.61 31.82 2.11
CA TRP A 93 5.98 31.55 2.52
C TRP A 93 6.02 30.99 3.94
N GLN A 94 6.82 29.94 4.14
CA GLN A 94 7.09 29.35 5.44
C GLN A 94 8.60 29.37 5.71
N PRO A 95 9.03 29.69 6.94
CA PRO A 95 10.44 29.63 7.29
C PRO A 95 10.94 28.19 7.25
N LEU A 96 12.08 27.97 6.59
CA LEU A 96 12.76 26.68 6.55
C LEU A 96 13.85 26.64 7.63
N PRO A 97 13.73 25.77 8.64
CA PRO A 97 14.79 25.59 9.62
C PRO A 97 16.09 25.10 8.95
N PRO A 98 17.27 25.57 9.39
CA PRO A 98 18.55 25.30 8.72
C PRO A 98 18.95 23.81 8.70
N ASP A 99 18.38 22.99 9.59
CA ASP A 99 18.63 21.56 9.69
C ASP A 99 17.52 20.69 9.06
N GLU A 100 16.55 21.31 8.39
CA GLU A 100 15.42 20.64 7.75
C GLU A 100 15.48 20.70 6.23
N ARG A 101 14.98 19.63 5.60
CA ARG A 101 14.66 19.59 4.18
C ARG A 101 13.18 19.28 4.03
N TRP A 102 12.50 20.09 3.24
CA TRP A 102 11.09 19.89 2.96
C TRP A 102 10.92 19.32 1.55
N SER A 103 10.00 18.38 1.42
CA SER A 103 9.50 17.87 0.15
C SER A 103 7.99 18.05 0.14
N VAL A 104 7.41 18.25 -1.03
CA VAL A 104 5.96 18.28 -1.22
C VAL A 104 5.53 17.06 -2.01
N PHE A 105 4.34 16.54 -1.73
CA PHE A 105 3.77 15.47 -2.55
C PHE A 105 3.33 16.06 -3.89
N ASP A 106 3.83 15.49 -4.97
CA ASP A 106 3.46 15.86 -6.33
C ASP A 106 2.36 14.89 -6.83
N PRO A 107 1.11 15.37 -6.98
CA PRO A 107 0.01 14.53 -7.43
C PRO A 107 0.16 14.09 -8.90
N SER A 108 0.94 14.78 -9.72
CA SER A 108 1.14 14.42 -11.13
C SER A 108 2.09 13.23 -11.30
N HIS A 109 3.11 13.12 -10.45
CA HIS A 109 4.11 12.04 -10.49
C HIS A 109 3.93 10.99 -9.38
N LEU A 110 3.00 11.24 -8.45
CA LEU A 110 2.75 10.41 -7.28
C LEU A 110 4.02 10.17 -6.45
N ASP A 111 4.83 11.20 -6.28
CA ASP A 111 6.10 11.12 -5.54
C ASP A 111 6.39 12.40 -4.75
N TRP A 112 7.41 12.34 -3.91
CA TRP A 112 7.89 13.47 -3.12
C TRP A 112 8.96 14.24 -3.88
N ILE A 113 8.64 15.48 -4.29
CA ILE A 113 9.61 16.38 -4.90
C ILE A 113 10.16 17.38 -3.87
N PRO A 114 11.42 17.83 -3.98
CA PRO A 114 11.94 18.90 -3.13
C PRO A 114 11.04 20.14 -3.18
N ALA A 115 10.77 20.75 -2.01
CA ALA A 115 10.08 22.04 -1.99
C ALA A 115 11.01 23.14 -2.53
N THR A 116 10.45 24.12 -3.25
CA THR A 116 11.20 25.29 -3.72
C THR A 116 11.65 26.12 -2.53
N VAL A 117 12.97 26.33 -2.40
CA VAL A 117 13.59 27.15 -1.36
C VAL A 117 14.08 28.45 -1.97
N GLU A 118 13.76 29.57 -1.34
CA GLU A 118 14.27 30.90 -1.69
C GLU A 118 14.84 31.59 -0.45
N ASP A 119 15.89 32.38 -0.64
CA ASP A 119 16.36 33.31 0.40
C ASP A 119 15.50 34.58 0.36
N ARG A 120 14.93 34.94 1.50
CA ARG A 120 14.19 36.19 1.68
C ARG A 120 14.71 36.86 2.95
N ASP A 121 15.31 38.03 2.78
CA ASP A 121 15.88 38.83 3.87
C ASP A 121 16.90 38.04 4.74
N GLY A 122 17.72 37.19 4.11
CA GLY A 122 18.74 36.38 4.79
C GLY A 122 18.19 35.15 5.51
N GLN A 123 16.92 34.80 5.27
CA GLN A 123 16.26 33.62 5.80
C GLN A 123 15.83 32.69 4.66
N ALA A 124 16.17 31.41 4.76
CA ALA A 124 15.66 30.40 3.85
C ALA A 124 14.15 30.19 4.09
N MET A 125 13.36 30.34 3.04
CA MET A 125 11.91 30.20 3.03
C MET A 125 11.49 29.15 2.00
N VAL A 126 10.39 28.46 2.27
CA VAL A 126 9.74 27.53 1.32
C VAL A 126 8.36 28.04 0.96
N PHE A 127 8.04 27.98 -0.34
CA PHE A 127 6.70 28.32 -0.81
C PHE A 127 5.80 27.10 -0.77
N VAL A 128 4.65 27.23 -0.11
CA VAL A 128 3.67 26.15 0.03
C VAL A 128 2.26 26.64 -0.23
N HIS A 129 1.39 25.77 -0.74
CA HIS A 129 -0.03 26.08 -0.97
C HIS A 129 -0.90 25.44 0.10
N ALA A 130 -1.97 26.13 0.51
CA ALA A 130 -3.00 25.51 1.34
C ALA A 130 -3.55 24.25 0.62
N GLY A 131 -3.75 23.19 1.40
CA GLY A 131 -4.09 21.85 0.92
C GLY A 131 -2.89 20.99 0.52
N GLN A 132 -1.67 21.53 0.41
CA GLN A 132 -0.49 20.75 0.03
C GLN A 132 -0.01 19.86 1.17
N ILE A 133 0.50 18.67 0.85
CA ILE A 133 1.11 17.75 1.82
C ILE A 133 2.63 17.95 1.79
N VAL A 134 3.22 18.12 2.97
CA VAL A 134 4.65 18.35 3.16
C VAL A 134 5.26 17.20 3.95
N ARG A 135 6.40 16.71 3.48
CA ARG A 135 7.31 15.82 4.19
C ARG A 135 8.53 16.61 4.66
N ARG A 136 8.76 16.63 5.97
CA ARG A 136 9.84 17.36 6.63
C ARG A 136 10.87 16.38 7.17
N ARG A 137 12.13 16.55 6.82
CA ARG A 137 13.22 15.67 7.26
C ARG A 137 14.30 16.47 7.97
N ARG A 138 14.58 16.10 9.22
CA ARG A 138 15.68 16.65 10.02
C ARG A 138 16.81 15.64 10.13
N GLY A 139 17.91 15.88 9.41
CA GLY A 139 19.07 14.98 9.36
C GLY A 139 18.71 13.50 9.06
N ARG A 140 19.11 12.60 9.97
CA ARG A 140 18.86 11.14 9.86
C ARG A 140 17.59 10.66 10.56
N ARG A 141 16.77 11.56 11.13
CA ARG A 141 15.52 11.17 11.81
C ARG A 141 14.47 10.72 10.80
N ALA A 142 13.47 9.98 11.30
CA ALA A 142 12.29 9.66 10.53
C ALA A 142 11.62 10.95 10.04
N PRO A 143 11.07 10.97 8.81
CA PRO A 143 10.35 12.13 8.31
C PRO A 143 9.11 12.40 9.16
N ALA A 144 8.79 13.68 9.33
CA ALA A 144 7.50 14.16 9.83
C ALA A 144 6.65 14.62 8.65
N TYR A 145 5.33 14.51 8.78
CA TYR A 145 4.39 14.88 7.72
C TYR A 145 3.40 15.93 8.22
N ALA A 146 2.99 16.83 7.33
CA ALA A 146 2.03 17.89 7.63
C ALA A 146 1.13 18.18 6.42
N LEU A 147 -0.12 18.57 6.72
CA LEU A 147 -1.00 19.25 5.76
C LEU A 147 -0.86 20.76 5.97
N VAL A 148 -0.75 21.51 4.88
CA VAL A 148 -0.80 22.98 4.91
C VAL A 148 -2.26 23.42 5.01
N GLU A 149 -2.60 24.05 6.12
CA GLU A 149 -3.92 24.64 6.38
C GLU A 149 -4.04 26.02 5.72
N PRO A 150 -5.28 26.55 5.55
CA PRO A 150 -5.48 27.94 5.16
C PRO A 150 -4.68 28.91 6.05
N GLY A 151 -4.04 29.92 5.45
CA GLY A 151 -3.17 30.84 6.19
C GLY A 151 -1.79 30.27 6.53
N ALA A 152 -1.37 29.19 5.86
CA ALA A 152 -0.04 28.58 5.95
C ALA A 152 0.27 27.85 7.27
N GLY A 153 -0.74 27.61 8.12
CA GLY A 153 -0.57 26.75 9.30
C GLY A 153 -0.19 25.32 8.89
N LEU A 154 0.57 24.62 9.73
CA LEU A 154 0.92 23.22 9.50
C LEU A 154 0.20 22.33 10.51
N ARG A 155 -0.69 21.46 10.02
CA ARG A 155 -1.28 20.41 10.84
C ARG A 155 -0.50 19.12 10.69
N THR A 156 0.08 18.63 11.77
CA THR A 156 0.80 17.36 11.79
C THR A 156 -0.13 16.19 11.49
N ILE A 157 0.33 15.30 10.62
CA ILE A 157 -0.34 14.06 10.23
C ILE A 157 0.69 12.93 10.17
N ASP A 158 0.23 11.68 10.18
CA ASP A 158 1.10 10.53 9.96
C ASP A 158 1.35 10.27 8.45
N GLU A 159 2.29 9.38 8.14
CA GLU A 159 2.65 9.01 6.77
C GLU A 159 1.48 8.40 5.98
N THR A 160 0.62 7.64 6.64
CA THR A 160 -0.53 6.99 6.00
C THR A 160 -1.52 8.05 5.54
N ALA A 161 -1.87 8.98 6.43
CA ALA A 161 -2.74 10.11 6.11
C ALA A 161 -2.12 11.01 5.04
N ALA A 162 -0.82 11.29 5.12
CA ALA A 162 -0.11 12.11 4.14
C ALA A 162 -0.20 11.54 2.72
N LEU A 163 0.10 10.25 2.56
CA LEU A 163 0.03 9.59 1.26
C LEU A 163 -1.41 9.45 0.78
N LEU A 164 -2.37 9.07 1.65
CA LEU A 164 -3.78 8.99 1.26
C LEU A 164 -4.34 10.33 0.78
N LEU A 165 -3.99 11.44 1.43
CA LEU A 165 -4.37 12.78 0.96
C LEU A 165 -3.71 13.13 -0.37
N GLY A 166 -2.43 12.80 -0.54
CA GLY A 166 -1.72 12.98 -1.82
C GLY A 166 -2.37 12.22 -2.98
N TYR A 167 -2.69 10.93 -2.78
CA TYR A 167 -3.43 10.14 -3.76
C TYR A 167 -4.86 10.67 -3.98
N ALA A 168 -5.54 11.17 -2.95
CA ALA A 168 -6.86 11.77 -3.10
C ALA A 168 -6.83 13.04 -3.97
N GLN A 169 -5.78 13.87 -3.84
CA GLN A 169 -5.58 15.04 -4.70
C GLN A 169 -5.29 14.65 -6.14
N ALA A 170 -4.55 13.56 -6.34
CA ALA A 170 -4.20 13.08 -7.66
C ALA A 170 -5.39 12.40 -8.37
N ALA A 171 -6.30 11.75 -7.62
CA ALA A 171 -7.36 10.86 -8.10
C ALA A 171 -8.13 11.34 -9.37
N PRO A 172 -8.49 12.62 -9.52
CA PRO A 172 -9.18 13.09 -10.73
C PRO A 172 -8.37 12.97 -12.03
N ALA A 173 -7.04 12.89 -11.94
CA ALA A 173 -6.12 12.96 -13.09
C ALA A 173 -4.96 11.93 -13.00
N ILE A 174 -5.08 10.88 -12.19
CA ILE A 174 -4.01 9.88 -12.04
C ILE A 174 -3.76 9.16 -13.38
N PRO A 175 -2.53 9.20 -13.93
CA PRO A 175 -2.18 8.37 -15.07
C PRO A 175 -2.14 6.89 -14.68
N ALA A 176 -2.35 6.00 -15.65
CA ALA A 176 -2.11 4.59 -15.42
C ALA A 176 -0.63 4.35 -15.12
N LEU A 177 -0.35 3.62 -14.04
CA LEU A 177 1.01 3.20 -13.74
C LEU A 177 1.32 1.88 -14.44
N GLN A 178 2.53 1.79 -14.96
CA GLN A 178 2.99 0.63 -15.72
C GLN A 178 3.81 -0.30 -14.82
N ALA A 179 3.29 -1.51 -14.60
CA ALA A 179 4.08 -2.65 -14.14
C ALA A 179 4.78 -3.29 -15.35
N ARG A 180 5.89 -4.00 -15.11
CA ARG A 180 6.62 -4.70 -16.18
C ARG A 180 6.69 -6.19 -15.93
N ARG A 181 6.72 -6.98 -17.00
CA ARG A 181 7.06 -8.40 -16.92
C ARG A 181 8.57 -8.56 -16.76
N ASP A 182 8.95 -9.49 -15.91
CA ASP A 182 10.32 -9.98 -15.75
C ASP A 182 10.27 -11.49 -15.53
N GLY A 183 10.37 -12.25 -16.63
CA GLY A 183 10.08 -13.68 -16.68
C GLY A 183 8.65 -13.99 -16.22
N GLU A 184 8.53 -14.92 -15.28
CA GLU A 184 7.25 -15.34 -14.67
C GLU A 184 6.68 -14.35 -13.63
N ARG A 185 7.36 -13.21 -13.43
CA ARG A 185 7.00 -12.23 -12.42
C ARG A 185 6.60 -10.90 -13.04
N ILE A 186 5.85 -10.15 -12.24
CA ILE A 186 5.43 -8.80 -12.56
C ILE A 186 6.08 -7.88 -11.53
N VAL A 187 6.88 -6.93 -11.98
CA VAL A 187 7.49 -5.91 -11.14
C VAL A 187 6.60 -4.68 -11.10
N LEU A 188 6.19 -4.34 -9.88
CA LEU A 188 5.30 -3.21 -9.60
C LEU A 188 6.06 -1.88 -9.70
N PRO A 189 5.39 -0.80 -10.14
CA PRO A 189 6.00 0.51 -10.27
C PRO A 189 6.42 1.06 -8.90
N LEU A 190 7.59 1.68 -8.85
CA LEU A 190 8.20 2.18 -7.61
C LEU A 190 7.64 3.56 -7.26
N HIS A 191 6.53 3.60 -6.53
CA HIS A 191 5.97 4.81 -5.96
C HIS A 191 5.78 4.68 -4.45
N PRO A 192 5.82 5.79 -3.68
CA PRO A 192 5.48 5.77 -2.26
C PRO A 192 4.00 5.37 -2.07
N LEU A 193 3.77 4.21 -1.47
CA LEU A 193 2.43 3.72 -1.13
C LEU A 193 2.13 3.94 0.35
N PRO A 194 0.86 4.20 0.76
CA PRO A 194 0.51 4.26 2.16
C PRO A 194 0.96 2.98 2.89
N PRO A 195 1.56 3.06 4.09
CA PRO A 195 2.20 1.92 4.75
C PRO A 195 1.34 0.65 4.83
N PRO A 196 0.01 0.69 5.11
CA PRO A 196 -0.83 -0.51 5.09
C PRO A 196 -0.94 -1.19 3.71
N HIS A 197 -1.00 -0.40 2.64
CA HIS A 197 -1.06 -0.90 1.26
C HIS A 197 0.28 -1.52 0.86
N HIS A 198 1.37 -0.82 1.16
CA HIS A 198 2.72 -1.32 0.93
C HIS A 198 2.97 -2.63 1.69
N ALA A 199 2.57 -2.70 2.97
CA ALA A 199 2.73 -3.90 3.78
C ALA A 199 1.92 -5.09 3.25
N PHE A 200 0.71 -4.85 2.71
CA PHE A 200 -0.07 -5.88 2.05
C PHE A 200 0.65 -6.43 0.81
N LEU A 201 1.09 -5.56 -0.11
CA LEU A 201 1.80 -5.97 -1.32
C LEU A 201 3.12 -6.68 -1.01
N ARG A 202 3.87 -6.21 -0.01
CA ARG A 202 5.10 -6.89 0.44
C ARG A 202 4.83 -8.31 0.94
N GLY A 203 3.64 -8.59 1.47
CA GLY A 203 3.25 -9.94 1.86
C GLY A 203 2.98 -10.88 0.68
N LEU A 204 2.80 -10.35 -0.53
CA LEU A 204 2.56 -11.08 -1.78
C LEU A 204 3.78 -11.07 -2.72
N ALA A 205 4.82 -10.33 -2.38
CA ALA A 205 5.91 -9.99 -3.27
C ALA A 205 7.27 -10.34 -2.69
N GLU A 206 8.24 -10.54 -3.57
CA GLU A 206 9.65 -10.46 -3.22
C GLU A 206 10.15 -9.03 -3.40
N THR A 207 10.97 -8.56 -2.46
CA THR A 207 11.61 -7.25 -2.57
C THR A 207 12.83 -7.37 -3.48
N ARG A 208 12.88 -6.56 -4.53
CA ARG A 208 14.01 -6.42 -5.45
C ARG A 208 14.54 -5.00 -5.44
N ARG A 209 15.69 -4.76 -6.11
CA ARG A 209 16.33 -3.45 -6.18
C ARG A 209 15.44 -2.38 -6.81
N ASP A 210 14.58 -2.81 -7.70
CA ASP A 210 13.82 -2.04 -8.66
C ASP A 210 12.30 -2.06 -8.38
N GLY A 211 11.90 -2.62 -7.24
CA GLY A 211 10.50 -2.64 -6.79
C GLY A 211 10.10 -3.94 -6.09
N LEU A 212 8.78 -4.11 -5.95
CA LEU A 212 8.17 -5.36 -5.49
C LEU A 212 7.87 -6.23 -6.71
N ALA A 213 8.34 -7.48 -6.70
CA ALA A 213 8.05 -8.47 -7.73
C ALA A 213 7.02 -9.47 -7.21
N ILE A 214 5.87 -9.54 -7.87
CA ILE A 214 4.80 -10.49 -7.56
C ILE A 214 4.73 -11.59 -8.61
N GLU A 215 4.14 -12.73 -8.23
CA GLU A 215 3.78 -13.78 -9.17
C GLU A 215 2.53 -13.38 -9.99
N HIS A 216 2.37 -13.96 -11.18
CA HIS A 216 1.24 -13.68 -12.08
C HIS A 216 -0.13 -13.84 -11.39
N ARG A 217 -0.31 -14.87 -10.55
CA ARG A 217 -1.57 -15.13 -9.81
C ARG A 217 -1.95 -14.03 -8.82
N ALA A 218 -1.00 -13.19 -8.40
CA ALA A 218 -1.25 -12.07 -7.49
C ALA A 218 -1.57 -10.75 -8.23
N TRP A 219 -1.53 -10.75 -9.57
CA TRP A 219 -1.72 -9.56 -10.39
C TRP A 219 -3.04 -8.84 -10.11
N MET A 220 -4.16 -9.57 -10.12
CA MET A 220 -5.49 -9.00 -9.84
C MET A 220 -5.58 -8.37 -8.45
N LEU A 221 -4.88 -8.94 -7.46
CA LEU A 221 -4.83 -8.38 -6.10
C LEU A 221 -4.02 -7.09 -6.06
N ALA A 222 -2.90 -7.03 -6.78
CA ALA A 222 -2.13 -5.80 -6.90
C ALA A 222 -2.95 -4.71 -7.60
N GLN A 223 -3.62 -5.03 -8.71
CA GLN A 223 -4.53 -4.09 -9.37
C GLN A 223 -5.62 -3.58 -8.41
N ALA A 224 -6.22 -4.45 -7.60
CA ALA A 224 -7.23 -4.04 -6.61
C ALA A 224 -6.68 -3.11 -5.52
N VAL A 225 -5.42 -3.31 -5.08
CA VAL A 225 -4.75 -2.43 -4.09
C VAL A 225 -4.45 -1.05 -4.69
N TYR A 226 -4.00 -0.98 -5.94
CA TYR A 226 -3.79 0.31 -6.62
C TYR A 226 -5.12 1.00 -6.93
N ALA A 227 -6.14 0.23 -7.32
CA ALA A 227 -7.48 0.77 -7.56
C ALA A 227 -8.12 1.36 -6.31
N SER A 228 -7.84 0.83 -5.11
CA SER A 228 -8.31 1.45 -3.86
C SER A 228 -7.67 2.81 -3.57
N LEU A 229 -6.58 3.15 -4.26
CA LEU A 229 -5.91 4.45 -4.25
C LEU A 229 -6.27 5.30 -5.48
N GLY A 230 -7.29 4.92 -6.26
CA GLY A 230 -7.67 5.62 -7.48
C GLY A 230 -6.69 5.42 -8.65
N VAL A 231 -5.73 4.50 -8.53
CA VAL A 231 -4.70 4.27 -9.54
C VAL A 231 -5.07 3.06 -10.39
N ARG A 232 -5.08 3.24 -11.71
CA ARG A 232 -5.13 2.10 -12.65
C ARG A 232 -3.71 1.55 -12.82
N LEU A 233 -3.55 0.26 -12.56
CA LEU A 233 -2.29 -0.44 -12.75
C LEU A 233 -2.38 -1.32 -14.00
N GLU A 234 -1.47 -1.09 -14.94
CA GLU A 234 -1.41 -1.78 -16.22
C GLU A 234 -0.11 -2.54 -16.35
N LEU A 235 -0.13 -3.54 -17.22
CA LEU A 235 1.07 -4.26 -17.56
C LEU A 235 1.60 -3.69 -18.87
N ALA A 236 2.83 -3.20 -18.88
CA ALA A 236 3.48 -2.69 -20.07
C ALA A 236 3.39 -3.74 -21.18
N GLY A 237 2.85 -3.34 -22.33
CA GLY A 237 2.82 -4.18 -23.53
C GLY A 237 4.24 -4.60 -23.90
N HIS A 238 4.40 -5.81 -24.41
CA HIS A 238 5.59 -6.10 -25.21
C HIS A 238 5.47 -5.23 -26.45
N ASP A 239 6.30 -4.19 -26.56
CA ASP A 239 6.64 -3.67 -27.87
C ASP A 239 7.39 -4.80 -28.60
N SER A 240 6.65 -5.60 -29.36
CA SER A 240 7.21 -6.43 -30.41
C SER A 240 7.74 -5.50 -31.48
N SER A 241 9.00 -5.07 -31.34
CA SER A 241 9.81 -4.61 -32.48
C SER A 241 10.35 -5.83 -33.23
#